data_AF-A0A920R612-F1
#
_entry.id   AF-A0A920R612-F1
#
_cell.length_a   1.000
_cell.length_b   1.000
_cell.length_c   1.000
_cell.angle_alpha   90.00
_cell.angle_beta   90.00
_cell.angle_gamma   90.00
#
_symmetry.space_group_name_H-M   'P 1'
#
loop_
_entity.id
_entity.type
_entity.pdbx_description
1 polymer ?
#
loop_
_entity_poly.entity_id
_entity_poly.type
_entity_poly.pdbx_seq_one_letter_code
_entity_poly.pdbx_strand_id
1 'polypeptide(L)'
;MVLASPEGYGFEEGASYYFSHMLNCVYDCRYCFLQGMYRSANYVLFINYEDFEAEIESSIKSASAPAVFYSGYDCDSLALEPVSKFCEYFLPVFRRNSNAIIEIRTKSTQIRSLLDTDSMQNCLSQ
;
A
#
# COMPACT_ATOMS: atom_id res chain seq x y z
N MET A 1 -6.16 -8.09 -7.26
CA MET A 1 -5.30 -7.85 -6.08
C MET A 1 -5.18 -6.36 -5.77
N VAL A 2 -5.52 -5.50 -6.73
CA VAL A 2 -5.78 -4.07 -6.55
C VAL A 2 -7.30 -3.87 -6.64
N LEU A 3 -7.90 -3.25 -5.64
CA LEU A 3 -9.35 -3.12 -5.54
C LEU A 3 -9.73 -1.64 -5.53
N ALA A 4 -10.86 -1.30 -6.16
CA ALA A 4 -11.39 0.06 -6.09
C ALA A 4 -11.71 0.41 -4.64
N SER A 5 -11.30 1.61 -4.21
CA SER A 5 -11.64 2.09 -2.87
C SER A 5 -13.12 2.44 -2.80
N PRO A 6 -13.76 2.34 -1.62
CA PRO A 6 -15.15 2.77 -1.45
C PRO A 6 -15.36 4.25 -1.82
N GLU A 7 -16.56 4.62 -2.26
CA GLU A 7 -16.90 6.03 -2.47
C GLU A 7 -16.70 6.87 -1.19
N GLY A 8 -16.10 8.04 -1.34
CA GLY A 8 -15.75 8.93 -0.22
C GLY A 8 -14.49 8.52 0.55
N TYR A 9 -13.75 7.51 0.11
CA TYR A 9 -12.51 7.08 0.73
C TYR A 9 -11.28 7.79 0.14
N GLY A 10 -10.63 8.63 0.95
CA GLY A 10 -9.37 9.30 0.60
C GLY A 10 -9.56 10.60 -0.18
N PHE A 11 -8.71 10.88 -1.18
CA PHE A 11 -8.76 12.13 -1.95
C PHE A 11 -9.99 12.20 -2.85
N GLU A 12 -10.68 13.36 -2.88
CA GLU A 12 -11.94 13.54 -3.60
C GLU A 12 -11.78 13.61 -5.14
N GLU A 13 -10.56 13.72 -5.64
CA GLU A 13 -10.29 13.83 -7.08
C GLU A 13 -9.48 12.62 -7.59
N GLY A 14 -10.07 11.88 -8.53
CA GLY A 14 -9.38 10.83 -9.31
C GLY A 14 -9.83 9.39 -9.00
N ALA A 15 -9.25 8.44 -9.74
CA ALA A 15 -9.47 7.02 -9.50
C ALA A 15 -8.67 6.58 -8.27
N SER A 16 -9.30 5.82 -7.38
CA SER A 16 -8.66 5.43 -6.13
C SER A 16 -8.76 3.93 -5.88
N TYR A 17 -7.64 3.35 -5.46
CA TYR A 17 -7.46 1.92 -5.31
C TYR A 17 -6.77 1.62 -3.99
N TYR A 18 -7.02 0.44 -3.43
CA TYR A 18 -6.23 -0.10 -2.35
C TYR A 18 -5.68 -1.46 -2.75
N PHE A 19 -4.51 -1.80 -2.20
CA PHE A 19 -3.92 -3.11 -2.35
C PHE A 19 -3.21 -3.50 -1.06
N SER A 20 -3.23 -4.79 -0.77
CA SER A 20 -2.75 -5.34 0.49
C SER A 20 -1.77 -6.46 0.21
N HIS A 21 -0.48 -6.16 0.38
CA HIS A 21 0.60 -7.15 0.26
C HIS A 21 0.72 -8.03 1.52
N MET A 22 -0.01 -7.69 2.58
CA MET A 22 -0.11 -8.47 3.81
C MET A 22 -1.56 -8.45 4.33
N LEU A 23 -1.96 -9.52 5.03
CA LEU A 23 -3.18 -9.58 5.84
C LEU A 23 -2.83 -9.72 7.32
N ASN A 24 -3.68 -9.13 8.17
CA ASN A 24 -3.45 -8.95 9.60
C ASN A 24 -2.22 -8.07 9.89
N CYS A 25 -1.98 -7.79 11.16
CA CYS A 25 -0.87 -6.96 11.61
C CYS A 25 -0.28 -7.49 12.93
N VAL A 26 1.04 -7.39 13.07
CA VAL A 26 1.78 -7.80 14.27
C VAL A 26 1.45 -6.94 15.50
N TYR A 27 0.89 -5.75 15.30
CA TYR A 27 0.55 -4.83 16.38
C TYR A 27 -0.81 -5.15 17.01
N ASP A 28 -0.85 -5.17 18.35
CA ASP A 28 -2.07 -5.39 19.15
C ASP A 28 -2.73 -4.06 19.54
N CYS A 29 -3.23 -3.31 18.55
CA CYS A 29 -3.95 -2.06 18.83
C CYS A 29 -5.34 -2.38 19.43
N ARG A 30 -5.67 -1.80 20.59
CA ARG A 30 -6.99 -1.98 21.26
C ARG A 30 -8.21 -1.62 20.40
N TYR A 31 -8.02 -0.76 19.41
CA TYR A 31 -9.05 -0.26 18.49
C TYR A 31 -8.92 -0.85 17.07
N CYS A 32 -8.14 -1.92 16.91
CA CYS A 32 -7.87 -2.49 15.59
C CYS A 32 -9.11 -3.20 15.02
N PHE A 33 -9.70 -2.65 13.96
CA PHE A 33 -10.85 -3.27 13.30
C PHE A 33 -10.52 -4.62 12.62
N LEU A 34 -9.23 -4.90 12.36
CA LEU A 34 -8.79 -6.19 11.82
C LEU A 34 -9.00 -7.34 12.81
N GLN A 35 -9.15 -7.03 14.12
CA GLN A 35 -9.45 -8.04 15.14
C GLN A 35 -10.85 -8.63 14.91
N GLY A 36 -10.87 -9.80 14.28
CA GLY A 36 -12.10 -10.51 13.91
C GLY A 36 -12.55 -10.32 12.46
N MET A 37 -11.80 -9.58 11.64
CA MET A 37 -12.10 -9.45 10.21
C MET A 37 -11.75 -10.74 9.44
N TYR A 38 -10.66 -11.41 9.80
CA TYR A 38 -10.21 -12.65 9.15
C TYR A 38 -10.47 -13.89 10.01
N ARG A 39 -10.59 -15.04 9.34
CA ARG A 39 -10.86 -16.35 9.97
C ARG A 39 -9.72 -16.89 10.83
N SER A 40 -8.56 -16.26 10.81
CA SER A 40 -7.40 -16.64 11.62
C SER A 40 -6.60 -15.41 12.03
N ALA A 41 -5.85 -15.52 13.13
CA ALA A 41 -4.91 -14.50 13.59
C ALA A 41 -3.52 -14.57 12.93
N ASN A 42 -3.35 -15.43 11.91
CA ASN A 42 -2.07 -15.56 11.23
C ASN A 42 -1.78 -14.35 10.35
N TYR A 43 -0.53 -13.91 10.33
CA TYR A 43 -0.05 -12.92 9.37
C TYR A 43 0.23 -13.61 8.04
N VAL A 44 -0.32 -13.08 6.96
CA VAL A 44 -0.13 -13.63 5.61
C VAL A 44 0.60 -12.59 4.79
N LEU A 45 1.82 -12.88 4.36
CA LEU A 45 2.59 -12.03 3.45
C LEU A 45 2.49 -12.61 2.04
N PHE A 46 2.02 -11.80 1.09
CA PHE A 46 2.03 -12.14 -0.33
C PHE A 46 3.39 -11.79 -0.93
N ILE A 47 3.96 -12.71 -1.70
CA ILE A 47 5.30 -12.54 -2.29
C ILE A 47 5.28 -12.29 -3.80
N ASN A 48 4.11 -12.43 -4.44
CA ASN A 48 3.91 -12.29 -5.88
C ASN A 48 3.76 -10.82 -6.29
N TYR A 49 4.75 -9.99 -5.94
CA TYR A 49 4.70 -8.53 -6.17
C TYR A 49 4.60 -8.16 -7.64
N GLU A 50 5.12 -8.99 -8.53
CA GLU A 50 5.02 -8.86 -9.98
C GLU A 50 3.57 -8.80 -10.47
N ASP A 51 2.67 -9.57 -9.84
CA ASP A 51 1.26 -9.55 -10.24
C ASP A 51 0.57 -8.28 -9.75
N PHE A 52 0.92 -7.80 -8.55
CA PHE A 52 0.41 -6.52 -8.03
C PHE A 52 0.89 -5.36 -8.90
N GLU A 53 2.16 -5.36 -9.29
CA GLU A 53 2.74 -4.35 -10.19
C GLU A 53 2.02 -4.33 -11.54
N ALA A 54 1.78 -5.49 -12.16
CA ALA A 54 1.08 -5.58 -13.43
C ALA A 54 -0.35 -5.01 -13.34
N GLU A 55 -1.06 -5.28 -12.25
CA GLU A 55 -2.41 -4.78 -12.02
C GLU A 55 -2.42 -3.27 -11.71
N ILE A 56 -1.46 -2.77 -10.91
CA ILE A 56 -1.25 -1.34 -10.66
C ILE A 56 -1.01 -0.61 -11.98
N GLU A 57 -0.08 -1.09 -12.81
CA GLU A 57 0.21 -0.45 -14.10
C GLU A 57 -0.99 -0.50 -15.07
N SER A 58 -1.75 -1.58 -15.05
CA SER A 58 -3.00 -1.69 -15.82
C SER A 58 -4.05 -0.66 -15.37
N SER A 59 -4.23 -0.50 -14.06
CA SER A 59 -5.12 0.52 -13.49
C SER A 59 -4.68 1.93 -13.83
N ILE A 60 -3.37 2.22 -13.76
CA ILE A 60 -2.81 3.53 -14.14
C ILE A 60 -3.08 3.84 -15.61
N LYS A 61 -2.86 2.88 -16.51
CA LYS A 61 -3.11 3.03 -17.96
C LYS A 61 -4.59 3.24 -18.29
N SER A 62 -5.48 2.68 -17.48
CA SER A 62 -6.93 2.76 -17.68
C SER A 62 -7.56 4.03 -17.08
N ALA A 63 -6.85 4.71 -16.17
CA ALA A 63 -7.33 5.91 -15.51
C ALA A 63 -7.24 7.14 -16.42
N SER A 64 -8.30 7.95 -16.46
CA SER A 64 -8.36 9.21 -17.21
C SER A 64 -7.73 10.40 -16.48
N ALA A 65 -7.45 10.24 -15.18
CA ALA A 65 -6.87 11.22 -14.27
C ALA A 65 -5.82 10.54 -13.38
N PRO A 66 -4.99 11.29 -12.63
CA PRO A 66 -4.08 10.70 -11.66
C PRO A 66 -4.80 9.75 -10.71
N ALA A 67 -4.19 8.59 -10.46
CA ALA A 67 -4.77 7.55 -9.61
C ALA A 67 -4.03 7.45 -8.26
N VAL A 68 -4.76 7.22 -7.18
CA VAL A 68 -4.20 7.04 -5.83
C VAL A 68 -4.27 5.57 -5.41
N PHE A 69 -3.18 5.05 -4.86
CA PHE A 69 -3.05 3.66 -4.41
C PHE A 69 -2.74 3.64 -2.92
N TYR A 70 -3.68 3.19 -2.11
CA TYR A 70 -3.53 3.05 -0.67
C TYR A 70 -2.95 1.69 -0.32
N SER A 71 -1.89 1.70 0.50
CA SER A 71 -1.38 0.52 1.18
C SER A 71 -1.67 0.62 2.69
N GLY A 72 -1.80 -0.53 3.34
CA GLY A 72 -2.00 -0.58 4.79
C GLY A 72 -3.47 -0.51 5.22
N TYR A 73 -4.38 -0.97 4.36
CA TYR A 73 -5.80 -1.14 4.71
C TYR A 73 -6.02 -2.42 5.53
N ASP A 74 -5.60 -3.56 4.99
CA ASP A 74 -5.76 -4.88 5.61
C ASP A 74 -4.57 -5.31 6.50
N CYS A 75 -3.59 -4.43 6.62
CA CYS A 75 -2.36 -4.63 7.37
C CYS A 75 -1.72 -3.28 7.73
N ASP A 76 -0.56 -3.32 8.38
CA ASP A 76 0.31 -2.15 8.47
C ASP A 76 1.41 -2.28 7.42
N SER A 77 1.55 -1.29 6.53
CA SER A 77 2.40 -1.42 5.34
C SER A 77 3.86 -1.71 5.66
N LEU A 78 4.39 -1.13 6.75
CA LEU A 78 5.82 -1.20 7.08
C LEU A 78 6.11 -2.01 8.35
N ALA A 79 5.12 -2.70 8.91
CA ALA A 79 5.32 -3.54 10.10
C ALA A 79 6.35 -4.66 9.86
N LEU A 80 6.41 -5.21 8.64
CA LEU A 80 7.35 -6.27 8.25
C LEU A 80 8.35 -5.82 7.17
N GLU A 81 8.54 -4.52 6.95
CA GLU A 81 9.39 -3.97 5.89
C GLU A 81 10.80 -4.60 5.79
N PRO A 82 11.54 -4.89 6.89
CA PRO A 82 12.85 -5.51 6.78
C PRO A 82 12.84 -6.89 6.11
N VAL A 83 11.70 -7.58 6.15
CA VAL A 83 11.48 -8.92 5.56
C VAL A 83 10.77 -8.81 4.22
N SER A 84 9.71 -8.00 4.14
CA SER A 84 8.85 -7.89 2.95
C SER A 84 9.50 -7.09 1.83
N LYS A 85 10.45 -6.20 2.12
CA LYS A 85 11.10 -5.31 1.14
C LYS A 85 10.08 -4.56 0.28
N PHE A 86 8.95 -4.19 0.89
CA PHE A 86 7.81 -3.61 0.20
C PHE A 86 8.19 -2.27 -0.43
N CYS A 87 8.84 -1.38 0.32
CA CYS A 87 9.27 -0.09 -0.23
C CYS A 87 10.32 -0.25 -1.34
N GLU A 88 11.28 -1.17 -1.16
CA GLU A 88 12.32 -1.44 -2.16
C GLU A 88 11.72 -1.85 -3.51
N TYR A 89 10.63 -2.62 -3.50
CA TYR A 89 9.95 -3.06 -4.71
C TYR A 89 8.99 -2.02 -5.28
N PHE A 90 8.06 -1.48 -4.47
CA PHE A 90 6.97 -0.66 -4.99
C PHE A 90 7.35 0.80 -5.22
N LEU A 91 8.27 1.40 -4.46
CA LEU A 91 8.64 2.81 -4.70
C LEU A 91 9.19 3.05 -6.12
N PRO A 92 10.05 2.19 -6.70
CA PRO A 92 10.42 2.29 -8.11
C PRO A 92 9.24 2.23 -9.10
N VAL A 93 8.18 1.48 -8.79
CA VAL A 93 6.96 1.39 -9.61
C VAL A 93 6.24 2.72 -9.67
N PHE A 94 6.08 3.38 -8.54
CA PHE A 94 5.46 4.70 -8.51
C PHE A 94 6.40 5.78 -9.04
N ARG A 95 7.72 5.69 -8.82
CA ARG A 95 8.69 6.67 -9.33
C ARG A 95 8.65 6.83 -10.85
N ARG A 96 8.49 5.72 -11.58
CA ARG A 96 8.41 5.75 -13.06
C ARG A 96 7.01 6.11 -13.59
N ASN A 97 6.00 6.14 -12.73
CA ASN A 97 4.61 6.45 -13.07
C ASN A 97 4.15 7.73 -12.35
N SER A 98 4.53 8.90 -12.87
CA SER A 98 4.19 10.20 -12.25
C SER A 98 2.69 10.51 -12.17
N ASN A 99 1.86 9.80 -12.94
CA ASN A 99 0.40 9.91 -12.91
C ASN A 99 -0.26 8.99 -11.86
N ALA A 100 0.53 8.44 -10.93
CA ALA A 100 0.07 7.57 -9.87
C ALA A 100 0.69 7.98 -8.55
N ILE A 101 -0.11 8.07 -7.50
CA ILE A 101 0.33 8.39 -6.14
C ILE A 101 0.22 7.13 -5.29
N ILE A 102 1.27 6.77 -4.55
CA ILE A 102 1.20 5.76 -3.50
C ILE A 102 1.05 6.45 -2.14
N GLU A 103 0.07 5.99 -1.37
CA GLU A 103 -0.05 6.33 0.04
C GLU A 103 0.35 5.13 0.91
N ILE A 104 1.35 5.33 1.75
CA ILE A 104 1.88 4.34 2.69
C ILE A 104 1.43 4.73 4.09
N ARG A 105 0.59 3.89 4.70
CA ARG A 105 0.13 4.07 6.08
C ARG A 105 0.85 3.10 7.01
N THR A 106 1.42 3.62 8.08
CA THR A 106 2.10 2.77 9.06
C THR A 106 2.08 3.36 10.48
N LYS A 107 2.05 2.51 11.49
CA LYS A 107 2.38 2.82 12.90
C LYS A 107 3.77 2.30 13.29
N SER A 108 4.52 1.74 12.33
CA SER A 108 5.85 1.18 12.51
C SER A 108 6.92 2.26 12.49
N THR A 109 8.01 2.02 13.20
CA THR A 109 9.24 2.83 13.09
C THR A 109 10.22 2.29 12.05
N GLN A 110 9.87 1.21 11.34
CA GLN A 110 10.70 0.56 10.33
C GLN A 110 10.70 1.32 8.99
N ILE A 111 10.88 2.63 9.05
CA ILE A 111 10.81 3.55 7.90
C ILE A 111 12.16 3.76 7.21
N ARG A 112 13.17 2.95 7.54
CA ARG A 112 14.53 3.13 7.01
C ARG A 112 14.58 3.11 5.49
N SER A 113 13.82 2.21 4.85
CA SER A 113 13.72 2.16 3.38
C SER A 113 13.19 3.47 2.78
N LEU A 114 12.31 4.18 3.48
CA LEU A 114 11.83 5.51 3.04
C LEU A 114 12.90 6.58 3.21
N LEU A 115 13.64 6.56 4.33
CA LEU A 115 14.70 7.54 4.61
C LEU A 115 15.91 7.39 3.69
N ASP A 116 16.22 6.16 3.29
CA ASP A 116 17.33 5.85 2.37
C ASP A 116 16.95 6.09 0.89
N THR A 117 15.69 6.45 0.63
CA THR A 117 15.15 6.69 -0.73
C THR A 117 15.04 8.18 -1.03
N ASP A 118 15.44 8.60 -2.23
CA ASP A 118 15.26 9.98 -2.68
C ASP A 118 13.78 10.39 -2.65
N SER A 119 13.52 11.63 -2.22
CA SER A 119 12.17 12.20 -2.14
C SER A 119 11.42 12.08 -3.47
N MET A 120 10.16 11.65 -3.38
CA MET A 120 9.26 11.47 -4.51
C MET A 120 8.04 12.36 -4.33
N GLN A 121 7.63 13.09 -5.37
CA GLN A 121 6.43 13.94 -5.33
C GLN A 121 5.14 13.12 -5.24
N ASN A 122 5.16 11.87 -5.71
CA ASN A 122 4.01 10.98 -5.78
C ASN A 122 4.06 9.83 -4.75
N CYS A 123 4.74 10.05 -3.63
CA CYS A 123 4.73 9.16 -2.47
C CYS A 123 4.28 9.96 -1.25
N LEU A 124 3.16 9.56 -0.66
CA LEU A 124 2.64 10.13 0.58
C LEU A 124 2.82 9.08 1.69
N SER A 125 3.53 9.43 2.75
CA SER A 125 3.69 8.55 3.92
C SER A 125 2.99 9.17 5.13
N GLN A 126 2.11 8.41 5.78
CA GLN A 126 1.35 8.83 6.97
C GLN A 126 1.50 7.83 8.13
#